data_AF-A0A2D6PSX1-F1
#
_entry.id   AF-A0A2D6PSX1-F1
#
_cell.length_a   1.000
_cell.length_b   1.000
_cell.length_c   1.000
_cell.angle_alpha   90.00
_cell.angle_beta   90.00
_cell.angle_gamma   90.00
#
_symmetry.space_group_name_H-M   'P 1'
#
loop_
_entity.id
_entity.type
_entity.pdbx_description
1 polymer ?
#
loop_
_entity_poly.entity_id
_entity_poly.type
_entity_poly.pdbx_seq_one_letter_code
_entity_poly.pdbx_strand_id
1 'polypeptide(L)'
;MLLPSKELRDLSKRVDICLSGKTVPKGCDIRFRQFFWLMVFDDRGELLTACRLSDRLTEERKMFGTTLPESLVSIVEKGLKAGPSLEQLERRYIAEHGSNEALDGLRKKIKAMEGVAQMRVAAFLARAAPSTADPALSRANGILMEAAACNRQVINHAAYAKLAKSIEGFVEDHPDHPSCGDLVKPLANVALKYAFDLPARCKVYAKTWTSMKTDSAKAVEGLRKLSQQLLVHCDAEVTRAATALRTMKPNAYGRIRLLARLGRAQETLDGLAATKTFGVMRPIHADWRKAAPAKLQEASKK
;
A
#
# COMPACT_ATOMS: atom_id res chain seq x y z
N MET A 1 17.74 -3.28 -32.62
CA MET A 1 19.12 -3.77 -32.45
C MET A 1 19.07 -4.88 -31.41
N LEU A 2 19.40 -6.11 -31.83
CA LEU A 2 19.33 -7.33 -31.02
C LEU A 2 20.39 -7.28 -29.92
N LEU A 3 20.01 -7.57 -28.66
CA LEU A 3 20.97 -8.08 -27.67
C LEU A 3 21.47 -9.45 -28.19
N PRO A 4 22.78 -9.80 -28.12
CA PRO A 4 23.58 -9.69 -26.89
C PRO A 4 25.10 -9.39 -27.09
N SER A 5 25.70 -8.66 -26.15
CA SER A 5 27.14 -8.79 -25.89
C SER A 5 27.37 -10.02 -25.00
N LYS A 6 28.54 -10.67 -25.08
CA LYS A 6 28.89 -11.90 -24.34
C LYS A 6 28.62 -11.74 -22.83
N GLU A 7 28.82 -10.53 -22.32
CA GLU A 7 28.59 -10.10 -20.95
C GLU A 7 27.15 -10.32 -20.50
N LEU A 8 26.14 -10.08 -21.36
CA LEU A 8 24.74 -10.34 -21.00
C LEU A 8 24.42 -11.82 -20.89
N ARG A 9 25.06 -12.66 -21.72
CA ARG A 9 24.91 -14.12 -21.61
C ARG A 9 25.60 -14.63 -20.34
N ASP A 10 26.80 -14.14 -20.05
CA ASP A 10 27.53 -14.54 -18.85
C ASP A 10 26.86 -14.02 -17.57
N LEU A 11 26.21 -12.85 -17.63
CA LEU A 11 25.38 -12.32 -16.55
C LEU A 11 24.12 -13.17 -16.32
N SER A 12 23.43 -13.58 -17.39
CA SER A 12 22.23 -14.43 -17.28
C SER A 12 22.51 -15.83 -16.73
N LYS A 13 23.76 -16.31 -16.79
CA LYS A 13 24.18 -17.56 -16.14
C LYS A 13 24.44 -17.41 -14.65
N ARG A 14 24.62 -16.17 -14.17
CA ARG A 14 24.96 -15.84 -12.78
C ARG A 14 23.79 -15.27 -12.00
N VAL A 15 22.76 -14.76 -12.68
CA VAL A 15 21.67 -13.99 -12.06
C VAL A 15 20.37 -14.21 -12.83
N ASP A 16 19.29 -14.47 -12.11
CA ASP A 16 17.94 -14.46 -12.68
C ASP A 16 17.48 -13.02 -12.95
N ILE A 17 17.47 -12.60 -14.22
CA ILE A 17 17.03 -11.26 -14.64
C ILE A 17 15.55 -11.28 -15.01
N CYS A 18 14.68 -10.80 -14.12
CA CYS A 18 13.24 -10.70 -14.37
C CYS A 18 12.85 -9.41 -15.12
N LEU A 19 12.84 -9.44 -16.46
CA LEU A 19 12.34 -8.34 -17.31
C LEU A 19 10.84 -8.51 -17.63
N SER A 20 9.98 -8.12 -16.69
CA SER A 20 8.51 -8.03 -16.76
C SER A 20 7.68 -9.14 -17.47
N GLY A 21 6.72 -9.71 -16.74
CA GLY A 21 5.35 -9.86 -17.26
C GLY A 21 4.70 -11.23 -17.17
N LYS A 22 5.44 -12.35 -17.17
CA LYS A 22 4.82 -13.70 -17.12
C LYS A 22 4.98 -14.43 -15.81
N THR A 23 6.07 -14.21 -15.09
CA THR A 23 6.38 -14.87 -13.82
C THR A 23 6.97 -13.84 -12.88
N VAL A 24 6.18 -13.41 -11.91
CA VAL A 24 6.66 -12.64 -10.77
C VAL A 24 7.04 -13.66 -9.70
N PRO A 25 8.23 -13.57 -9.07
CA PRO A 25 8.55 -14.41 -7.93
C PRO A 25 7.43 -14.33 -6.88
N LYS A 26 7.07 -15.49 -6.30
CA LYS A 26 5.92 -15.59 -5.38
C LYS A 26 6.06 -14.56 -4.25
N GLY A 27 5.09 -13.65 -4.14
CA GLY A 27 5.05 -12.62 -3.10
C GLY A 27 5.61 -11.25 -3.50
N CYS A 28 6.24 -11.07 -4.66
CA CYS A 28 6.69 -9.74 -5.07
C CYS A 28 5.53 -8.88 -5.63
N ASP A 29 5.31 -7.70 -5.03
CA ASP A 29 4.32 -6.73 -5.52
C ASP A 29 4.86 -5.91 -6.69
N ILE A 30 5.01 -6.55 -7.85
CA ILE A 30 5.13 -5.81 -9.10
C ILE A 30 3.83 -6.00 -9.85
N ARG A 31 3.10 -4.92 -10.11
CA ARG A 31 1.99 -4.96 -11.08
C ARG A 31 2.17 -4.00 -12.25
N PHE A 32 2.29 -4.66 -13.41
CA PHE A 32 1.66 -4.39 -14.70
C PHE A 32 1.95 -3.07 -15.45
N ARG A 33 2.67 -3.23 -16.55
CA ARG A 33 2.66 -2.49 -17.83
C ARG A 33 3.09 -1.02 -17.89
N GLN A 34 3.38 -0.35 -16.78
CA GLN A 34 3.89 1.03 -16.85
C GLN A 34 5.41 1.15 -16.69
N PHE A 35 6.08 0.19 -16.04
CA PHE A 35 7.52 0.27 -15.74
C PHE A 35 8.22 -1.07 -15.91
N PHE A 36 9.42 -1.03 -16.50
CA PHE A 36 10.34 -2.17 -16.51
C PHE A 36 11.09 -2.19 -15.17
N TRP A 37 10.89 -3.24 -14.38
CA TRP A 37 11.61 -3.45 -13.14
C TRP A 37 12.78 -4.39 -13.38
N LEU A 38 13.93 -4.09 -12.79
CA LEU A 38 15.03 -5.03 -12.63
C LEU A 38 15.00 -5.52 -11.19
N MET A 39 15.07 -6.84 -11.00
CA MET A 39 15.31 -7.48 -9.73
C MET A 39 16.60 -8.25 -9.82
N VAL A 40 17.41 -8.19 -8.78
CA VAL A 40 18.68 -8.92 -8.68
C VAL A 40 18.60 -9.83 -7.49
N PHE A 41 18.91 -11.10 -7.72
CA PHE A 41 18.93 -12.15 -6.71
C PHE A 41 20.37 -12.64 -6.48
N ASP A 42 20.65 -13.15 -5.29
CA ASP A 42 21.89 -13.87 -5.03
C ASP A 42 21.84 -15.31 -5.56
N ASP A 43 22.91 -16.08 -5.33
CA ASP A 43 23.06 -17.48 -5.73
C ASP A 43 22.07 -18.43 -5.01
N ARG A 44 21.45 -17.96 -3.92
CA ARG A 44 20.40 -18.68 -3.17
C ARG A 44 18.99 -18.28 -3.61
N GLY A 45 18.87 -17.38 -4.59
CA GLY A 45 17.59 -16.85 -5.06
C GLY A 45 16.98 -15.81 -4.11
N GLU A 46 17.76 -15.21 -3.21
CA GLU A 46 17.28 -14.18 -2.29
C GLU A 46 17.37 -12.78 -2.90
N LEU A 47 16.37 -11.94 -2.62
CA LEU A 47 16.24 -10.63 -3.27
C LEU A 47 17.26 -9.63 -2.72
N LEU A 48 18.25 -9.27 -3.54
CA LEU A 48 19.27 -8.27 -3.19
C LEU A 48 18.83 -6.86 -3.54
N THR A 49 18.22 -6.61 -4.69
CA THR A 49 17.73 -5.27 -5.01
C THR A 49 16.60 -5.31 -6.03
N ALA A 50 15.85 -4.22 -6.10
CA ALA A 50 14.92 -3.95 -7.18
C ALA A 50 14.90 -2.46 -7.53
N CYS A 51 14.79 -2.14 -8.81
CA CYS A 51 14.74 -0.75 -9.27
C CYS A 51 13.96 -0.62 -10.59
N ARG A 52 13.51 0.59 -10.90
CA ARG A 52 12.95 0.91 -12.22
C ARG A 52 14.10 0.99 -13.22
N LEU A 53 14.18 -0.02 -14.08
CA LEU A 53 15.28 -0.17 -15.02
C LEU A 53 15.38 1.01 -15.99
N SER A 54 14.26 1.53 -16.48
CA SER A 54 14.24 2.70 -17.38
C SER A 54 14.91 3.92 -16.76
N ASP A 55 14.61 4.18 -15.50
CA ASP A 55 15.05 5.37 -14.78
C ASP A 55 16.54 5.24 -14.48
N ARG A 56 16.97 4.06 -14.00
CA ARG A 56 18.39 3.76 -13.74
C ARG A 56 19.25 3.76 -14.99
N LEU A 57 18.77 3.20 -16.11
CA LEU A 57 19.50 3.27 -17.38
C LEU A 57 19.64 4.73 -17.86
N THR A 58 18.60 5.54 -17.70
CA THR A 58 18.66 6.96 -18.07
C THR A 58 19.65 7.73 -17.20
N GLU A 59 19.64 7.47 -15.89
CA GLU A 59 20.56 8.04 -14.92
C GLU A 59 22.03 7.67 -15.22
N GLU A 60 22.34 6.39 -15.40
CA GLU A 60 23.70 5.91 -15.69
C GLU A 60 24.25 6.49 -17.00
N ARG A 61 23.43 6.53 -18.06
CA ARG A 61 23.84 7.10 -19.34
C ARG A 61 24.12 8.60 -19.25
N LYS A 62 23.28 9.33 -18.50
CA LYS A 62 23.46 10.79 -18.30
C LYS A 62 24.69 11.10 -17.45
N MET A 63 24.91 10.34 -16.38
CA MET A 63 26.00 10.61 -15.43
C MET A 63 27.36 10.15 -15.93
N PHE A 64 27.41 9.01 -16.63
CA PHE A 64 28.68 8.35 -16.97
C PHE A 64 28.95 8.27 -18.47
N GLY A 65 28.06 8.78 -19.33
CA GLY A 65 28.24 8.74 -20.78
C GLY A 65 28.28 7.32 -21.37
N THR A 66 27.83 6.32 -20.61
CA THR A 66 27.95 4.90 -20.98
C THR A 66 26.96 4.49 -22.08
N THR A 67 27.31 3.44 -22.80
CA THR A 67 26.38 2.76 -23.71
C THR A 67 25.29 2.01 -22.93
N LEU A 68 24.17 1.70 -23.59
CA LEU A 68 23.08 0.97 -22.96
C LEU A 68 23.51 -0.40 -22.36
N PRO A 69 24.34 -1.23 -23.03
CA PRO A 69 24.85 -2.47 -22.45
C PRO A 69 25.73 -2.24 -21.21
N GLU A 70 26.64 -1.28 -21.25
CA GLU A 70 27.53 -0.96 -20.11
C GLU A 70 26.72 -0.47 -18.90
N SER A 71 25.73 0.40 -19.12
CA SER A 71 24.83 0.83 -18.05
C SER A 71 24.09 -0.36 -17.42
N LEU A 72 23.61 -1.31 -18.24
CA LEU A 72 22.89 -2.48 -17.72
C LEU A 72 23.80 -3.37 -16.87
N VAL A 73 25.03 -3.65 -17.32
CA VAL A 73 26.02 -4.41 -16.54
C VAL A 73 26.34 -3.69 -15.22
N SER A 74 26.62 -2.39 -15.27
CA SER A 74 26.87 -1.55 -14.09
C SER A 74 25.74 -1.66 -13.05
N ILE A 75 24.49 -1.54 -13.49
CA ILE A 75 23.32 -1.62 -12.60
C ILE A 75 23.23 -3.00 -11.93
N VAL A 76 23.43 -4.09 -12.70
CA VAL A 76 23.35 -5.45 -12.13
C VAL A 76 24.50 -5.71 -11.17
N GLU A 77 25.73 -5.30 -11.50
CA GLU A 77 26.87 -5.45 -10.59
C GLU A 77 26.70 -4.67 -9.29
N LYS A 78 26.18 -3.44 -9.35
CA LYS A 78 25.81 -2.67 -8.16
C LYS A 78 24.73 -3.41 -7.36
N GLY A 79 23.76 -4.00 -8.05
CA GLY A 79 22.70 -4.79 -7.42
C GLY A 79 23.21 -6.04 -6.69
N LEU A 80 24.17 -6.76 -7.28
CA LEU A 80 24.80 -7.93 -6.66
C LEU A 80 25.59 -7.57 -5.40
N LYS A 81 26.09 -6.33 -5.31
CA LYS A 81 26.81 -5.79 -4.15
C LYS A 81 25.90 -5.16 -3.09
N ALA A 82 24.58 -5.09 -3.31
CA ALA A 82 23.63 -4.35 -2.48
C ALA A 82 23.20 -5.07 -1.18
N GLY A 83 23.97 -6.05 -0.71
CA GLY A 83 23.66 -6.83 0.49
C GLY A 83 23.41 -5.95 1.74
N PRO A 84 22.71 -6.47 2.76
CA PRO A 84 22.15 -7.83 2.90
C PRO A 84 20.90 -8.06 2.04
N SER A 85 20.54 -9.32 1.75
CA SER A 85 19.29 -9.68 1.04
C SER A 85 18.05 -9.36 1.88
N LEU A 86 16.86 -9.30 1.25
CA LEU A 86 15.60 -9.13 1.96
C LEU A 86 15.35 -10.30 2.94
N GLU A 87 15.55 -11.52 2.48
CA GLU A 87 15.41 -12.76 3.25
C GLU A 87 16.37 -12.82 4.45
N GLN A 88 17.60 -12.32 4.30
CA GLN A 88 18.54 -12.19 5.42
C GLN A 88 18.00 -11.25 6.50
N LEU A 89 17.39 -10.14 6.10
CA LEU A 89 16.76 -9.21 7.04
C LEU A 89 15.48 -9.78 7.66
N GLU A 90 14.69 -10.57 6.92
CA GLU A 90 13.54 -11.32 7.45
C GLU A 90 14.00 -12.29 8.55
N ARG A 91 15.06 -13.09 8.30
CA ARG A 91 15.63 -13.99 9.31
C ARG A 91 16.19 -13.23 10.52
N ARG A 92 16.88 -12.11 10.28
CA ARG A 92 17.39 -11.25 11.34
C ARG A 92 16.27 -10.72 12.24
N TYR A 93 15.15 -10.29 11.66
CA TYR A 93 13.99 -9.82 12.41
C TYR A 93 13.45 -10.89 13.38
N ILE A 94 13.41 -12.16 12.96
CA ILE A 94 13.03 -13.27 13.86
C ILE A 94 14.10 -13.52 14.92
N ALA A 95 15.38 -13.58 14.51
CA ALA A 95 16.49 -13.85 15.41
C ALA A 95 16.65 -12.78 16.50
N GLU A 96 16.32 -11.53 16.19
CA GLU A 96 16.32 -10.40 17.14
C GLU A 96 14.94 -10.16 17.78
N HIS A 97 14.07 -11.17 17.79
CA HIS A 97 12.75 -11.14 18.45
C HIS A 97 11.89 -9.93 18.08
N GLY A 98 11.99 -9.46 16.84
CA GLY A 98 11.21 -8.35 16.31
C GLY A 98 11.67 -6.96 16.78
N SER A 99 12.95 -6.79 17.12
CA SER A 99 13.55 -5.51 17.52
C SER A 99 13.23 -4.36 16.54
N ASN A 100 13.21 -3.14 17.06
CA ASN A 100 13.03 -1.94 16.24
C ASN A 100 14.17 -1.77 15.24
N GLU A 101 15.40 -2.12 15.62
CA GLU A 101 16.58 -2.09 14.77
C GLU A 101 16.44 -3.04 13.58
N ALA A 102 15.97 -4.27 13.79
CA ALA A 102 15.75 -5.22 12.71
C ALA A 102 14.60 -4.79 11.79
N LEU A 103 13.52 -4.23 12.36
CA LEU A 103 12.43 -3.65 11.59
C LEU A 103 12.90 -2.47 10.72
N ASP A 104 13.74 -1.60 11.27
CA ASP A 104 14.32 -0.49 10.51
C ASP A 104 15.25 -0.97 9.40
N GLY A 105 15.95 -2.08 9.60
CA GLY A 105 16.68 -2.79 8.55
C GLY A 105 15.77 -3.18 7.39
N LEU A 106 14.63 -3.85 7.66
CA LEU A 106 13.63 -4.19 6.66
C LEU A 106 13.07 -2.95 5.95
N ARG A 107 12.71 -1.90 6.70
CA ARG A 107 12.19 -0.64 6.13
C ARG A 107 13.19 0.05 5.21
N LYS A 108 14.47 0.13 5.62
CA LYS A 108 15.55 0.68 4.80
C LYS A 108 15.73 -0.12 3.51
N LYS A 109 15.69 -1.46 3.60
CA LYS A 109 15.79 -2.33 2.43
C LYS A 109 14.65 -2.13 1.45
N ILE A 110 13.41 -2.11 1.94
CA ILE A 110 12.22 -1.86 1.12
C ILE A 110 12.29 -0.47 0.46
N LYS A 111 12.75 0.56 1.18
CA LYS A 111 12.97 1.89 0.61
C LYS A 111 14.03 1.87 -0.51
N ALA A 112 15.15 1.17 -0.30
CA ALA A 112 16.20 1.02 -1.30
C ALA A 112 15.71 0.28 -2.55
N MET A 113 14.74 -0.63 -2.38
CA MET A 113 14.08 -1.35 -3.48
C MET A 113 12.84 -0.61 -4.02
N GLU A 114 12.74 0.70 -3.80
CA GLU A 114 11.63 1.56 -4.26
C GLU A 114 10.22 1.07 -3.86
N GLY A 115 10.10 0.36 -2.74
CA GLY A 115 8.84 -0.20 -2.25
C GLY A 115 8.47 -1.55 -2.87
N VAL A 116 9.33 -2.16 -3.68
CA VAL A 116 9.14 -3.54 -4.14
C VAL A 116 9.20 -4.49 -2.94
N ALA A 117 8.39 -5.56 -2.98
CA ALA A 117 8.22 -6.56 -1.92
C ALA A 117 7.58 -6.03 -0.61
N GLN A 118 6.95 -4.85 -0.65
CA GLN A 118 6.38 -4.26 0.54
C GLN A 118 5.19 -5.05 1.13
N MET A 119 4.29 -5.62 0.31
CA MET A 119 3.23 -6.51 0.81
C MET A 119 3.79 -7.87 1.21
N ARG A 120 4.87 -8.35 0.60
CA ARG A 120 5.60 -9.53 1.10
C ARG A 120 6.03 -9.30 2.53
N VAL A 121 6.70 -8.18 2.81
CA VAL A 121 7.16 -7.85 4.16
C VAL A 121 5.97 -7.65 5.09
N ALA A 122 4.89 -7.02 4.64
CA ALA A 122 3.66 -6.91 5.43
C ALA A 122 3.13 -8.30 5.86
N ALA A 123 3.04 -9.24 4.93
CA ALA A 123 2.60 -10.61 5.19
C ALA A 123 3.60 -11.39 6.05
N PHE A 124 4.90 -11.17 5.86
CA PHE A 124 5.96 -11.73 6.68
C PHE A 124 5.82 -11.28 8.13
N LEU A 125 5.65 -9.97 8.40
CA LEU A 125 5.52 -9.44 9.76
C LEU A 125 4.30 -10.04 10.48
N ALA A 126 3.15 -10.15 9.80
CA ALA A 126 1.99 -10.82 10.37
C ALA A 126 2.25 -12.31 10.71
N ARG A 127 2.99 -13.02 9.85
CA ARG A 127 3.37 -14.43 10.07
C ARG A 127 4.43 -14.61 11.16
N ALA A 128 5.37 -13.68 11.26
CA ALA A 128 6.48 -13.72 12.21
C ALA A 128 6.07 -13.25 13.61
N ALA A 129 4.93 -12.57 13.76
CA ALA A 129 4.45 -12.03 15.02
C ALA A 129 4.55 -12.99 16.23
N PRO A 130 4.18 -14.29 16.15
CA PRO A 130 4.31 -15.21 17.29
C PRO A 130 5.75 -15.45 17.75
N SER A 131 6.75 -15.15 16.92
CA SER A 131 8.17 -15.31 17.21
C SER A 131 8.85 -14.02 17.69
N THR A 132 8.08 -12.96 17.93
CA THR A 132 8.58 -11.66 18.39
C THR A 132 8.24 -11.41 19.86
N ALA A 133 8.97 -10.49 20.50
CA ALA A 133 8.72 -10.08 21.88
C ALA A 133 7.35 -9.39 22.05
N ASP A 134 6.87 -8.71 21.02
CA ASP A 134 5.55 -8.09 20.97
C ASP A 134 4.81 -8.48 19.67
N PRO A 135 4.02 -9.57 19.72
CA PRO A 135 3.25 -10.03 18.56
C PRO A 135 2.25 -8.99 18.03
N ALA A 136 1.65 -8.17 18.90
CA ALA A 136 0.69 -7.16 18.49
C ALA A 136 1.40 -6.03 17.73
N LEU A 137 2.54 -5.54 18.23
CA LEU A 137 3.35 -4.56 17.53
C LEU A 137 3.85 -5.08 16.17
N SER A 138 4.26 -6.35 16.08
CA SER A 138 4.67 -6.96 14.80
C SER A 138 3.53 -6.97 13.78
N ARG A 139 2.32 -7.37 14.20
CA ARG A 139 1.10 -7.29 13.37
C ARG A 139 0.80 -5.85 12.94
N ALA A 140 0.83 -4.89 13.86
CA ALA A 140 0.58 -3.48 13.57
C ALA A 140 1.58 -2.93 12.53
N ASN A 141 2.86 -3.29 12.67
CA ASN A 141 3.90 -2.93 11.69
C ASN A 141 3.64 -3.55 10.31
N GLY A 142 3.15 -4.80 10.27
CA GLY A 142 2.69 -5.43 9.04
C GLY A 142 1.56 -4.63 8.36
N ILE A 143 0.56 -4.21 9.13
CA ILE A 143 -0.57 -3.40 8.64
C ILE A 143 -0.09 -2.03 8.12
N LEU A 144 0.81 -1.36 8.84
CA LEU A 144 1.40 -0.08 8.39
C LEU A 144 2.18 -0.25 7.08
N MET A 145 2.89 -1.36 6.94
CA MET A 145 3.60 -1.71 5.70
C MET A 145 2.62 -1.95 4.54
N GLU A 146 1.52 -2.68 4.78
CA GLU A 146 0.42 -2.88 3.81
C GLU A 146 -0.24 -1.56 3.42
N ALA A 147 -0.48 -0.65 4.38
CA ALA A 147 -1.04 0.67 4.12
C ALA A 147 -0.13 1.52 3.24
N ALA A 148 1.17 1.56 3.53
CA ALA A 148 2.12 2.28 2.70
C ALA A 148 2.21 1.70 1.28
N ALA A 149 2.02 0.37 1.11
CA ALA A 149 2.00 -0.26 -0.20
C ALA A 149 0.73 0.15 -0.95
N CYS A 150 -0.44 0.04 -0.32
CA CYS A 150 -1.74 0.46 -0.88
C CYS A 150 -1.79 1.93 -1.27
N ASN A 151 -1.02 2.78 -0.59
CA ASN A 151 -0.96 4.21 -0.92
C ASN A 151 -0.08 4.51 -2.14
N ARG A 152 1.03 3.77 -2.32
CA ARG A 152 2.06 4.04 -3.35
C ARG A 152 1.88 3.23 -4.62
N GLN A 153 1.36 2.02 -4.51
CA GLN A 153 1.20 1.11 -5.63
C GLN A 153 -0.24 1.18 -6.16
N VAL A 154 -0.42 1.01 -7.48
CA VAL A 154 -1.75 0.86 -8.09
C VAL A 154 -2.28 -0.53 -7.73
N ILE A 155 -2.80 -0.65 -6.50
CA ILE A 155 -3.27 -1.93 -5.99
C ILE A 155 -4.73 -2.16 -6.40
N ASN A 156 -5.06 -3.42 -6.74
CA ASN A 156 -6.43 -3.91 -6.92
C ASN A 156 -7.33 -3.43 -5.78
N HIS A 157 -8.55 -3.01 -6.12
CA HIS A 157 -9.61 -2.65 -5.21
C HIS A 157 -9.71 -3.56 -3.96
N ALA A 158 -9.56 -4.88 -4.16
CA ALA A 158 -9.60 -5.86 -3.07
C ALA A 158 -8.58 -5.61 -1.94
N ALA A 159 -7.44 -4.97 -2.21
CA ALA A 159 -6.44 -4.71 -1.18
C ALA A 159 -6.82 -3.57 -0.24
N TYR A 160 -7.56 -2.56 -0.72
CA TYR A 160 -8.08 -1.50 0.16
C TYR A 160 -9.10 -2.07 1.15
N ALA A 161 -9.98 -2.95 0.66
CA ALA A 161 -10.94 -3.67 1.51
C ALA A 161 -10.23 -4.62 2.49
N LYS A 162 -9.20 -5.34 2.03
CA LYS A 162 -8.36 -6.19 2.90
C LYS A 162 -7.68 -5.36 3.98
N LEU A 163 -7.05 -4.23 3.64
CA LEU A 163 -6.40 -3.35 4.60
C LEU A 163 -7.40 -2.81 5.65
N ALA A 164 -8.62 -2.43 5.22
CA ALA A 164 -9.66 -1.99 6.15
C ALA A 164 -9.99 -3.09 7.17
N LYS A 165 -10.17 -4.34 6.71
CA LYS A 165 -10.39 -5.51 7.57
C LYS A 165 -9.19 -5.81 8.48
N SER A 166 -7.96 -5.68 7.98
CA SER A 166 -6.76 -5.88 8.79
C SER A 166 -6.71 -4.87 9.95
N ILE A 167 -7.04 -3.60 9.70
CA ILE A 167 -7.09 -2.56 10.73
C ILE A 167 -8.24 -2.83 11.71
N GLU A 168 -9.43 -3.15 11.20
CA GLU A 168 -10.60 -3.47 12.02
C GLU A 168 -10.32 -4.64 12.97
N GLY A 169 -9.83 -5.77 12.43
CA GLY A 169 -9.47 -6.94 13.22
C GLY A 169 -8.36 -6.65 14.25
N PHE A 170 -7.39 -5.79 13.92
CA PHE A 170 -6.37 -5.39 14.89
C PHE A 170 -6.96 -4.60 16.08
N VAL A 171 -7.86 -3.66 15.80
CA VAL A 171 -8.53 -2.88 16.86
C VAL A 171 -9.45 -3.76 17.69
N GLU A 172 -10.09 -4.76 17.08
CA GLU A 172 -10.91 -5.76 17.78
C GLU A 172 -10.08 -6.65 18.70
N ASP A 173 -8.95 -7.17 18.20
CA ASP A 173 -8.07 -8.09 18.94
C ASP A 173 -7.26 -7.36 20.03
N HIS A 174 -6.92 -6.08 19.81
CA HIS A 174 -5.97 -5.32 20.62
C HIS A 174 -6.43 -3.88 20.91
N PRO A 175 -7.64 -3.67 21.47
CA PRO A 175 -8.29 -2.35 21.57
C PRO A 175 -7.53 -1.32 22.42
N ASP A 176 -6.68 -1.76 23.36
CA ASP A 176 -5.90 -0.90 24.25
C ASP A 176 -4.41 -0.82 23.90
N HIS A 177 -4.00 -1.43 22.77
CA HIS A 177 -2.62 -1.41 22.33
C HIS A 177 -2.23 -0.03 21.77
N PRO A 178 -1.05 0.53 22.12
CA PRO A 178 -0.64 1.88 21.70
C PRO A 178 -0.67 2.09 20.17
N SER A 179 -0.33 1.06 19.39
CA SER A 179 -0.30 1.14 17.91
C SER A 179 -1.67 1.30 17.25
N CYS A 180 -2.78 1.09 17.95
CA CYS A 180 -4.11 1.34 17.36
C CYS A 180 -4.25 2.80 16.88
N GLY A 181 -3.65 3.76 17.60
CA GLY A 181 -3.63 5.17 17.20
C GLY A 181 -2.95 5.40 15.84
N ASP A 182 -1.88 4.65 15.56
CA ASP A 182 -1.13 4.76 14.31
C ASP A 182 -1.92 4.24 13.10
N LEU A 183 -2.93 3.38 13.34
CA LEU A 183 -3.76 2.77 12.29
C LEU A 183 -5.00 3.62 11.91
N VAL A 184 -5.42 4.55 12.77
CA VAL A 184 -6.61 5.40 12.54
C VAL A 184 -6.47 6.22 11.25
N LYS A 185 -5.32 6.88 11.07
CA LYS A 185 -5.07 7.69 9.87
C LYS A 185 -4.98 6.84 8.59
N PRO A 186 -4.22 5.72 8.55
CA PRO A 186 -4.27 4.76 7.45
C PRO A 186 -5.67 4.27 7.07
N LEU A 187 -6.56 4.03 8.04
CA LEU A 187 -7.94 3.61 7.77
C LEU A 187 -8.66 4.65 6.90
N ALA A 188 -8.69 5.91 7.34
CA ALA A 188 -9.40 6.97 6.61
C ALA A 188 -8.74 7.34 5.27
N ASN A 189 -7.39 7.37 5.23
CA ASN A 189 -6.65 7.95 4.10
C ASN A 189 -6.33 6.94 3.01
N VAL A 190 -6.12 5.69 3.39
CA VAL A 190 -5.67 4.64 2.47
C VAL A 190 -6.76 3.60 2.29
N ALA A 191 -7.19 2.95 3.37
CA ALA A 191 -8.14 1.85 3.28
C ALA A 191 -9.51 2.32 2.74
N LEU A 192 -9.96 3.50 3.16
CA LEU A 192 -11.19 4.13 2.70
C LEU A 192 -10.97 5.17 1.60
N LYS A 193 -9.81 5.17 0.92
CA LYS A 193 -9.45 6.14 -0.13
C LYS A 193 -10.50 6.25 -1.23
N TYR A 194 -11.08 5.12 -1.62
CA TYR A 194 -12.10 5.01 -2.67
C TYR A 194 -13.49 4.66 -2.14
N ALA A 195 -13.72 4.76 -0.83
CA ALA A 195 -15.06 4.54 -0.29
C ALA A 195 -16.01 5.68 -0.70
N PHE A 196 -17.26 5.32 -1.00
CA PHE A 196 -18.33 6.30 -1.12
C PHE A 196 -18.73 6.75 0.30
N ASP A 197 -18.91 8.06 0.48
CA ASP A 197 -19.34 8.69 1.72
C ASP A 197 -18.43 8.37 2.92
N LEU A 198 -17.21 8.91 2.90
CA LEU A 198 -16.25 8.77 3.98
C LEU A 198 -16.84 9.14 5.36
N PRO A 199 -17.59 10.26 5.53
CA PRO A 199 -18.23 10.58 6.80
C PRO A 199 -19.10 9.45 7.35
N ALA A 200 -20.00 8.89 6.53
CA ALA A 200 -20.86 7.80 6.98
C ALA A 200 -20.05 6.55 7.31
N ARG A 201 -19.04 6.21 6.49
CA ARG A 201 -18.17 5.05 6.74
C ARG A 201 -17.38 5.19 8.05
N CYS A 202 -16.78 6.34 8.30
CA CYS A 202 -16.07 6.61 9.55
C CYS A 202 -17.01 6.56 10.77
N LYS A 203 -18.25 7.06 10.64
CA LYS A 203 -19.27 6.94 11.69
C LYS A 203 -19.65 5.48 11.98
N VAL A 204 -19.73 4.63 10.96
CA VAL A 204 -19.98 3.20 11.14
C VAL A 204 -18.85 2.54 11.94
N TYR A 205 -17.58 2.78 11.58
CA TYR A 205 -16.44 2.26 12.36
C TYR A 205 -16.43 2.79 13.80
N ALA A 206 -16.57 4.11 13.99
CA ALA A 206 -16.61 4.73 15.32
C ALA A 206 -17.76 4.18 16.19
N LYS A 207 -18.94 3.95 15.60
CA LYS A 207 -20.06 3.32 16.31
C LYS A 207 -19.74 1.87 16.66
N THR A 208 -19.17 1.12 15.73
CA THR A 208 -18.81 -0.28 15.93
C THR A 208 -17.84 -0.41 17.10
N TRP A 209 -16.75 0.37 17.08
CA TRP A 209 -15.74 0.42 18.13
C TRP A 209 -16.32 0.82 19.50
N THR A 210 -17.17 1.83 19.56
CA THR A 210 -17.81 2.23 20.83
C THR A 210 -18.86 1.24 21.34
N SER A 211 -19.40 0.38 20.47
CA SER A 211 -20.37 -0.67 20.82
C SER A 211 -19.75 -2.04 21.13
N MET A 212 -18.43 -2.18 20.99
CA MET A 212 -17.73 -3.44 21.27
C MET A 212 -17.86 -3.80 22.75
N LYS A 213 -18.19 -5.07 23.00
CA LYS A 213 -18.23 -5.62 24.36
C LYS A 213 -16.80 -5.95 24.79
N THR A 214 -16.34 -5.34 25.87
CA THR A 214 -15.07 -5.63 26.50
C THR A 214 -15.19 -5.43 28.01
N ASP A 215 -14.58 -6.30 28.79
CA ASP A 215 -14.62 -6.25 30.25
C ASP A 215 -13.57 -5.27 30.83
N SER A 216 -12.67 -4.76 29.98
CA SER A 216 -11.61 -3.84 30.38
C SER A 216 -12.06 -2.38 30.26
N ALA A 217 -12.17 -1.68 31.39
CA ALA A 217 -12.45 -0.24 31.40
C ALA A 217 -11.43 0.58 30.58
N LYS A 218 -10.16 0.16 30.59
CA LYS A 218 -9.10 0.76 29.77
C LYS A 218 -9.35 0.56 28.28
N ALA A 219 -9.82 -0.62 27.87
CA ALA A 219 -10.17 -0.90 26.47
C ALA A 219 -11.39 -0.09 26.03
N VAL A 220 -12.42 0.06 26.89
CA VAL A 220 -13.58 0.92 26.61
C VAL A 220 -13.14 2.37 26.33
N GLU A 221 -12.28 2.93 27.18
CA GLU A 221 -11.76 4.28 26.98
C GLU A 221 -10.86 4.37 25.73
N GLY A 222 -10.02 3.37 25.49
CA GLY A 222 -9.19 3.26 24.29
C GLY A 222 -10.03 3.31 23.01
N LEU A 223 -11.08 2.49 22.91
CA LEU A 223 -11.99 2.45 21.77
C LEU A 223 -12.75 3.76 21.57
N ARG A 224 -13.18 4.41 22.66
CA ARG A 224 -13.80 5.74 22.62
C ARG A 224 -12.84 6.78 22.05
N LYS A 225 -11.60 6.80 22.52
CA LYS A 225 -10.56 7.71 22.04
C LYS A 225 -10.22 7.46 20.56
N LEU A 226 -10.05 6.20 20.15
CA LEU A 226 -9.81 5.83 18.75
C LEU A 226 -10.96 6.28 17.85
N SER A 227 -12.20 6.11 18.31
CA SER A 227 -13.41 6.54 17.59
C SER A 227 -13.43 8.05 17.39
N GLN A 228 -13.12 8.82 18.44
CA GLN A 228 -13.01 10.28 18.35
C GLN A 228 -11.88 10.71 17.40
N GLN A 229 -10.71 10.08 17.50
CA GLN A 229 -9.58 10.33 16.59
C GLN A 229 -9.95 10.06 15.13
N LEU A 230 -10.68 8.97 14.85
CA LEU A 230 -11.15 8.65 13.51
C LEU A 230 -12.08 9.73 12.96
N LEU A 231 -13.03 10.20 13.77
CA LEU A 231 -13.97 11.24 13.37
C LEU A 231 -13.28 12.58 13.13
N VAL A 232 -12.37 13.01 14.03
CA VAL A 232 -11.57 14.22 13.85
C VAL A 232 -10.73 14.16 12.57
N HIS A 233 -10.06 13.03 12.32
CA HIS A 233 -9.31 12.85 11.08
C HIS A 233 -10.21 12.83 9.84
N CYS A 234 -11.39 12.20 9.92
CA CYS A 234 -12.38 12.19 8.86
C CYS A 234 -12.80 13.62 8.51
N ASP A 235 -13.15 14.45 9.48
CA ASP A 235 -13.58 15.83 9.27
C ASP A 235 -12.48 16.68 8.61
N ALA A 236 -11.23 16.49 9.02
CA ALA A 236 -10.08 17.15 8.40
C ALA A 236 -9.86 16.70 6.93
N GLU A 237 -10.10 15.44 6.60
CA GLU A 237 -10.03 14.92 5.22
C GLU A 237 -11.21 15.39 4.37
N VAL A 238 -12.42 15.47 4.94
CA VAL A 238 -13.62 16.00 4.29
C VAL A 238 -13.43 17.47 3.94
N THR A 239 -12.92 18.25 4.88
CA THR A 239 -12.59 19.67 4.66
C THR A 239 -11.59 19.83 3.53
N ARG A 240 -10.49 19.05 3.54
CA ARG A 240 -9.50 19.07 2.45
C ARG A 240 -10.09 18.67 1.10
N ALA A 241 -10.92 17.62 1.07
CA ALA A 241 -11.58 17.18 -0.15
C ALA A 241 -12.56 18.24 -0.70
N ALA A 242 -13.32 18.90 0.17
CA ALA A 242 -14.23 19.97 -0.21
C ALA A 242 -13.47 21.19 -0.76
N THR A 243 -12.39 21.61 -0.10
CA THR A 243 -11.52 22.70 -0.57
C THR A 243 -10.91 22.38 -1.93
N ALA A 244 -10.36 21.17 -2.11
CA ALA A 244 -9.80 20.74 -3.40
C ALA A 244 -10.88 20.71 -4.49
N LEU A 245 -12.09 20.24 -4.19
CA LEU A 245 -13.17 20.16 -5.17
C LEU A 245 -13.59 21.54 -5.72
N ARG A 246 -13.52 22.60 -4.89
CA ARG A 246 -13.86 23.98 -5.30
C ARG A 246 -12.90 24.55 -6.35
N THR A 247 -11.63 24.13 -6.32
CA THR A 247 -10.60 24.63 -7.23
C THR A 247 -10.40 23.73 -8.46
N MET A 248 -11.05 22.55 -8.49
CA MET A 248 -10.92 21.59 -9.58
C MET A 248 -11.86 21.88 -10.75
N LYS A 249 -11.31 21.82 -11.97
CA LYS A 249 -12.09 21.84 -13.21
C LYS A 249 -13.12 20.70 -13.23
N PRO A 250 -14.30 20.88 -13.88
CA PRO A 250 -15.34 19.86 -13.96
C PRO A 250 -14.87 18.51 -14.53
N ASN A 251 -13.92 18.51 -15.47
CA ASN A 251 -13.39 17.33 -16.13
C ASN A 251 -12.10 16.77 -15.51
N ALA A 252 -11.67 17.30 -14.36
CA ALA A 252 -10.42 16.84 -13.73
C ALA A 252 -10.53 15.38 -13.27
N TYR A 253 -9.53 14.56 -13.59
CA TYR A 253 -9.50 13.10 -13.35
C TYR A 253 -9.85 12.69 -11.90
N GLY A 254 -9.46 13.49 -10.91
CA GLY A 254 -9.74 13.21 -9.49
C GLY A 254 -11.10 13.69 -8.97
N ARG A 255 -11.89 14.43 -9.76
CA ARG A 255 -13.10 15.13 -9.30
C ARG A 255 -14.17 14.16 -8.81
N ILE A 256 -14.51 13.16 -9.63
CA ILE A 256 -15.55 12.15 -9.31
C ILE A 256 -15.19 11.41 -8.02
N ARG A 257 -13.91 11.09 -7.81
CA ARG A 257 -13.45 10.47 -6.56
C ARG A 257 -13.72 11.36 -5.35
N LEU A 258 -13.47 12.68 -5.44
CA LEU A 258 -13.76 13.59 -4.32
C LEU A 258 -15.26 13.73 -4.08
N LEU A 259 -16.08 13.81 -5.14
CA LEU A 259 -17.54 13.80 -5.03
C LEU A 259 -18.05 12.55 -4.30
N ALA A 260 -17.58 11.37 -4.71
CA ALA A 260 -17.90 10.10 -4.09
C ALA A 260 -17.47 10.07 -2.62
N ARG A 261 -16.24 10.50 -2.32
CA ARG A 261 -15.68 10.55 -0.96
C ARG A 261 -16.49 11.46 -0.04
N LEU A 262 -17.02 12.58 -0.55
CA LEU A 262 -17.89 13.50 0.18
C LEU A 262 -19.34 13.01 0.30
N GLY A 263 -19.69 11.89 -0.34
CA GLY A 263 -21.06 11.37 -0.35
C GLY A 263 -22.04 12.24 -1.16
N ARG A 264 -21.54 13.03 -2.12
CA ARG A 264 -22.36 13.82 -3.06
C ARG A 264 -22.98 12.90 -4.10
N ALA A 265 -24.07 12.24 -3.70
CA ALA A 265 -24.63 11.10 -4.43
C ALA A 265 -25.02 11.44 -5.87
N GLN A 266 -25.82 12.49 -6.09
CA GLN A 266 -26.26 12.89 -7.42
C GLN A 266 -25.07 13.27 -8.32
N GLU A 267 -24.21 14.18 -7.86
CA GLU A 267 -23.02 14.61 -8.62
C GLU A 267 -22.07 13.44 -8.95
N THR A 268 -22.01 12.42 -8.06
CA THR A 268 -21.22 11.20 -8.31
C THR A 268 -21.85 10.36 -9.42
N LEU A 269 -23.17 10.17 -9.41
CA LEU A 269 -23.89 9.43 -10.45
C LEU A 269 -23.78 10.13 -11.81
N ASP A 270 -23.95 11.46 -11.84
CA ASP A 270 -23.81 12.27 -13.06
C ASP A 270 -22.40 12.13 -13.64
N GLY A 271 -21.37 12.24 -12.78
CA GLY A 271 -19.98 12.03 -13.18
C GLY A 271 -19.70 10.62 -13.71
N LEU A 272 -20.30 9.60 -13.09
CA LEU A 272 -20.18 8.20 -13.50
C LEU A 272 -20.90 7.88 -14.82
N ALA A 273 -21.96 8.62 -15.15
CA ALA A 273 -22.65 8.53 -16.43
C ALA A 273 -21.83 9.19 -17.55
N ALA A 274 -21.21 10.34 -17.25
CA ALA A 274 -20.36 11.07 -18.19
C ALA A 274 -18.98 10.44 -18.43
N THR A 275 -18.56 9.47 -17.62
CA THR A 275 -17.19 8.93 -17.65
C THR A 275 -17.13 7.44 -17.96
N LYS A 276 -16.39 7.09 -19.01
CA LYS A 276 -16.07 5.68 -19.30
C LYS A 276 -15.12 5.12 -18.23
N THR A 277 -15.47 3.95 -17.70
CA THR A 277 -14.71 3.33 -16.60
C THR A 277 -13.67 2.34 -17.12
N PHE A 278 -12.41 2.49 -16.69
CA PHE A 278 -11.29 1.66 -17.17
C PHE A 278 -10.57 0.92 -16.05
N GLY A 279 -10.04 -0.27 -16.39
CA GLY A 279 -9.11 -1.03 -15.58
C GLY A 279 -9.50 -1.14 -14.10
N VAL A 280 -8.59 -0.72 -13.23
CA VAL A 280 -8.71 -0.83 -11.76
C VAL A 280 -9.86 -0.04 -11.15
N MET A 281 -10.42 0.95 -11.87
CA MET A 281 -11.55 1.76 -11.38
C MET A 281 -12.91 1.10 -11.59
N ARG A 282 -13.02 0.03 -12.41
CA ARG A 282 -14.28 -0.70 -12.65
C ARG A 282 -14.97 -1.18 -11.36
N PRO A 283 -14.31 -1.95 -10.48
CA PRO A 283 -14.93 -2.38 -9.23
C PRO A 283 -15.30 -1.19 -8.32
N ILE A 284 -14.44 -0.18 -8.24
CA ILE A 284 -14.69 1.03 -7.44
C ILE A 284 -15.96 1.76 -7.90
N HIS A 285 -16.08 1.99 -9.21
CA HIS A 285 -17.26 2.66 -9.76
C HIS A 285 -18.52 1.82 -9.64
N ALA A 286 -18.42 0.48 -9.69
CA ALA A 286 -19.56 -0.40 -9.44
C ALA A 286 -20.09 -0.23 -8.00
N ASP A 287 -19.19 -0.17 -7.01
CA ASP A 287 -19.56 0.06 -5.62
C ASP A 287 -20.22 1.43 -5.42
N TRP A 288 -19.71 2.47 -6.10
CA TRP A 288 -20.33 3.80 -6.05
C TRP A 288 -21.71 3.81 -6.70
N ARG A 289 -21.91 3.11 -7.82
CA ARG A 289 -23.23 2.96 -8.47
C ARG A 289 -24.24 2.23 -7.59
N LYS A 290 -23.78 1.40 -6.65
CA LYS A 290 -24.64 0.76 -5.65
C LYS A 290 -24.93 1.69 -4.47
N ALA A 291 -23.91 2.36 -3.94
CA ALA A 291 -24.02 3.13 -2.70
C ALA A 291 -24.70 4.51 -2.88
N ALA A 292 -24.44 5.21 -3.99
CA ALA A 292 -24.99 6.54 -4.20
C ALA A 292 -26.52 6.57 -4.30
N PRO A 293 -27.20 5.66 -5.04
CA PRO A 293 -28.66 5.63 -5.08
C PRO A 293 -29.28 5.31 -3.72
N ALA A 294 -28.69 4.39 -2.95
CA ALA A 294 -29.16 4.07 -1.60
C ALA A 294 -29.15 5.31 -0.70
N LYS A 295 -28.09 6.13 -0.77
CA LYS A 295 -28.01 7.39 -0.03
C LYS A 295 -29.08 8.40 -0.44
N LEU A 296 -29.41 8.50 -1.74
CA LEU A 296 -30.50 9.39 -2.21
C LEU A 296 -31.86 8.93 -1.67
N GLN A 297 -32.12 7.62 -1.66
CA GLN A 297 -33.36 7.05 -1.12
C GLN A 297 -33.50 7.30 0.39
N GLU A 298 -32.42 7.18 1.16
CA GLU A 298 -32.41 7.51 2.59
C GLU A 298 -32.67 8.99 2.85
N ALA A 299 -32.17 9.87 1.99
CA ALA A 299 -32.42 11.31 2.08
C ALA A 299 -33.88 11.68 1.77
N SER A 300 -34.53 10.97 0.84
CA SER A 300 -35.95 11.19 0.51
C SER A 300 -36.96 10.65 1.54
N LYS A 301 -36.50 9.82 2.48
CA LYS A 301 -37.32 9.24 3.56
C LYS A 301 -37.29 10.05 4.86
N LYS A 302 -36.50 11.13 4.91
CA LYS A 302 -36.39 12.06 6.03
C LYS A 302 -37.04 13.38 5.67
#